data_AF-A0A1G6XN88-F1
#
_entry.id   AF-A0A1G6XN88-F1
#
_cell.length_a   1.000
_cell.length_b   1.000
_cell.length_c   1.000
_cell.angle_alpha   90.00
_cell.angle_beta   90.00
_cell.angle_gamma   90.00
#
_symmetry.space_group_name_H-M   'P 1'
#
loop_
_entity.id
_entity.type
_entity.pdbx_description
1 polymer ?
#
loop_
_entity_poly.entity_id
_entity_poly.type
_entity_poly.pdbx_seq_one_letter_code
_entity_poly.pdbx_strand_id
1 'polypeptide(L)' 'MPAVVKCPTCGKDVAWVPENKFRPFCSDRCKQIDLGAWAAEKYVIGGKPGETPQDSPEDEED' A
#
# COMPACT_ATOMS: atom_id res chain seq x y z
N MET A 1 -14.63 -14.18 -16.08
CA MET A 1 -14.65 -12.70 -16.04
C MET A 1 -13.55 -12.25 -15.08
N PRO A 2 -12.80 -11.17 -15.37
CA PRO A 2 -11.78 -10.67 -14.44
C PRO A 2 -12.44 -10.15 -13.16
N ALA A 3 -11.75 -10.29 -12.02
CA ALA A 3 -12.18 -9.68 -10.77
C ALA A 3 -12.21 -8.15 -10.92
N VAL A 4 -13.12 -7.48 -10.20
CA VAL A 4 -13.20 -6.02 -10.15
C VAL A 4 -12.95 -5.57 -8.71
N VAL A 5 -12.05 -4.61 -8.54
CA VAL A 5 -11.70 -4.02 -7.23
C VAL A 5 -11.91 -2.52 -7.25
N LYS A 6 -12.07 -1.91 -6.08
CA LYS A 6 -12.14 -0.45 -5.93
C LYS A 6 -10.72 0.12 -5.88
N CYS A 7 -10.46 1.15 -6.68
CA CYS A 7 -9.21 1.92 -6.59
C CYS A 7 -9.10 2.53 -5.19
N PRO A 8 -8.04 2.26 -4.42
CA PRO A 8 -7.92 2.75 -3.03
C PRO A 8 -7.93 4.28 -2.92
N THR A 9 -7.43 4.97 -3.95
CA THR A 9 -7.30 6.43 -3.95
C THR A 9 -8.59 7.18 -4.28
N CYS A 10 -9.44 6.62 -5.15
CA CYS A 10 -10.59 7.36 -5.70
C CYS A 10 -11.89 6.57 -5.79
N GLY A 11 -11.89 5.28 -5.42
CA GLY A 11 -13.07 4.41 -5.41
C GLY A 11 -13.58 3.96 -6.78
N LYS A 12 -12.90 4.29 -7.88
CA LYS A 12 -13.29 3.82 -9.22
C LYS A 12 -13.14 2.29 -9.32
N ASP A 13 -14.06 1.63 -10.03
CA ASP A 13 -13.95 0.22 -10.35
C ASP A 13 -12.78 -0.07 -11.31
N VAL A 14 -11.98 -1.07 -10.97
CA VAL A 14 -10.78 -1.49 -11.70
C VAL A 14 -10.86 -2.98 -12.01
N ALA A 15 -10.91 -3.33 -13.29
CA ALA A 15 -10.81 -4.71 -13.74
C ALA A 15 -9.37 -5.23 -13.55
N TRP A 16 -9.25 -6.45 -13.01
CA TRP A 16 -7.98 -7.10 -12.74
C TRP A 16 -7.41 -7.77 -14.01
N VAL A 17 -6.96 -6.96 -14.97
CA VAL A 17 -6.44 -7.41 -16.27
C VAL A 17 -5.01 -6.90 -16.55
N PRO A 18 -4.15 -7.63 -17.28
CA PRO A 18 -2.76 -7.26 -17.55
C PRO A 18 -2.55 -5.88 -18.18
N GLU A 19 -3.51 -5.41 -18.97
CA GLU A 19 -3.47 -4.12 -19.69
C GLU A 19 -3.46 -2.94 -18.71
N ASN A 20 -4.10 -3.08 -17.55
CA ASN A 20 -3.95 -2.12 -16.47
C ASN A 20 -2.66 -2.43 -15.68
N LYS A 21 -1.59 -1.73 -16.05
CA LYS A 21 -0.27 -1.81 -15.40
C LYS A 21 -0.23 -1.20 -14.00
N PHE A 22 -1.29 -0.52 -13.57
CA PHE A 22 -1.34 0.22 -12.30
C PHE A 22 -2.24 -0.42 -11.25
N ARG A 23 -2.77 -1.63 -11.49
CA ARG A 23 -3.60 -2.35 -10.50
C ARG A 23 -2.91 -2.38 -9.12
N PRO A 24 -3.64 -2.16 -8.00
CA PRO A 24 -5.10 -2.00 -7.89
C PRO A 24 -5.62 -0.59 -8.22
N PHE A 25 -4.77 0.34 -8.63
CA PHE A 25 -5.14 1.72 -8.97
C PHE A 25 -5.73 1.84 -10.38
N CYS A 26 -6.57 2.85 -10.60
CA CYS A 26 -7.17 3.10 -11.91
C CYS A 26 -6.23 3.85 -12.87
N SER A 27 -5.12 4.42 -12.38
CA SER A 27 -4.15 5.18 -13.17
C SER A 27 -2.84 5.38 -12.40
N ASP A 28 -1.78 5.75 -13.11
CA ASP A 28 -0.50 6.12 -12.50
C ASP A 28 -0.64 7.26 -11.48
N ARG A 29 -1.48 8.27 -11.78
CA ARG A 29 -1.76 9.38 -10.86
C ARG A 29 -2.28 8.89 -9.50
N CYS A 30 -3.20 7.92 -9.49
CA CYS A 30 -3.74 7.41 -8.24
C CYS A 30 -2.67 6.64 -7.43
N LYS A 31 -1.84 5.86 -8.11
CA LYS A 31 -0.68 5.18 -7.50
C LYS A 31 0.27 6.20 -6.84
N GLN A 32 0.58 7.29 -7.53
CA GLN A 32 1.48 8.33 -6.99
C GLN A 32 0.88 9.08 -5.80
N ILE A 33 -0.43 9.36 -5.81
CA ILE A 33 -1.11 10.00 -4.67
C ILE A 33 -1.05 9.09 -3.44
N ASP A 34 -1.29 7.80 -3.61
CA ASP A 34 -1.22 6.84 -2.50
C ASP A 34 0.18 6.77 -1.91
N LEU A 35 1.21 6.67 -2.77
CA LEU A 35 2.61 6.73 -2.36
C LEU A 35 2.94 8.04 -1.62
N GLY A 36 2.43 9.18 -2.10
CA GLY A 36 2.59 10.47 -1.45
C GLY A 36 1.91 10.55 -0.08
N ALA A 37 0.79 9.86 0.12
CA ALA A 37 0.13 9.79 1.43
C ALA A 37 0.93 8.97 2.44
N TRP A 38 1.59 7.89 2.00
CA TRP A 38 2.56 7.15 2.81
C TRP A 38 3.77 8.00 3.18
N ALA A 39 4.38 8.68 2.20
CA ALA A 39 5.53 9.55 2.44
C ALA A 39 5.21 10.73 3.37
N ALA A 40 3.95 11.17 3.40
CA ALA A 40 3.46 12.21 4.28
C ALA A 40 2.90 11.68 5.62
N GLU A 41 3.18 10.43 5.97
CA GLU A 41 2.78 9.77 7.22
C GLU A 41 1.27 9.83 7.51
N LYS A 42 0.45 9.91 6.45
CA LYS A 42 -1.02 9.94 6.58
C LYS A 42 -1.61 8.56 6.87
N TYR A 43 -0.85 7.51 6.56
CA TYR A 43 -1.19 6.14 6.87
C TYR A 43 -0.30 5.64 8.00
N VAL A 44 -0.91 4.96 8.95
CA VAL A 44 -0.24 4.36 10.11
C VAL A 44 -0.59 2.88 10.11
N ILE A 45 0.44 2.03 10.18
CA ILE A 45 0.23 0.60 10.43
C ILE A 45 -0.09 0.48 11.93
N GLY A 46 -1.20 -0.20 12.24
CA GLY A 46 -1.65 -0.34 13.62
C GLY A 46 -0.55 -0.86 14.55
N GLY A 47 -0.23 -0.08 15.58
CA GLY A 47 0.66 -0.38 16.68
C GLY A 47 0.29 0.52 17.86
N LYS A 48 0.58 0.13 19.10
CA LYS A 48 0.35 1.03 20.23
C LYS A 48 1.21 2.27 20.07
N PRO A 49 0.73 3.48 20.41
CA PRO A 49 1.59 4.67 20.43
C PRO A 49 2.84 4.40 21.27
N GLY A 50 4.02 4.41 20.65
CA GLY A 50 5.31 4.13 21.31
C GLY A 50 5.86 2.72 21.15
N GLU A 51 5.18 1.81 20.45
CA GLU A 51 5.72 0.49 20.11
C GLU A 51 6.52 0.62 18.79
N THR A 52 7.85 0.76 18.90
CA THR A 52 8.73 0.61 17.74
C THR A 52 8.78 -0.87 17.34
N PRO A 53 8.65 -1.24 16.06
CA PRO A 53 8.94 -2.60 15.62
C PRO A 53 10.37 -2.96 16.06
N GLN A 54 10.50 -3.90 16.99
CA GLN A 54 11.80 -4.47 17.34
C GLN A 54 12.22 -5.37 16.18
N ASP A 55 13.13 -4.89 15.33
CA ASP A 55 13.86 -5.75 14.41
C ASP A 55 14.95 -6.45 15.23
N SER A 56 14.63 -7.62 15.76
CA SER A 56 15.58 -8.46 16.50
C SER A 56 16.00 -9.64 15.62
N PRO A 57 17.25 -9.67 15.15
CA PRO A 57 18.05 -10.87 15.18
C PRO A 57 18.99 -10.74 16.39
N GLU A 58 18.51 -11.15 17.56
CA GLU A 58 19.41 -11.60 18.63
C GLU A 58 19.81 -13.03 18.26
N ASP A 59 21.00 -13.20 17.69
CA ASP A 59 21.84 -14.41 17.80
C ASP A 59 22.99 -14.28 16.79
N GLU A 60 24.15 -13.77 17.24
CA GLU A 60 25.50 -14.28 16.90
C GLU A 60 26.51 -13.61 17.86
N GLU A 61 26.59 -14.14 19.10
CA GLU A 61 27.84 -14.15 19.90
C GLU A 61 28.27 -15.63 20.03
N ASP A 62 29.22 -16.06 19.20
CA ASP A 62 30.46 -16.79 19.58
C ASP A 62 31.48 -16.72 18.43
#